data_AF-A0A2K9P4I3-F1
#
_entry.id   AF-A0A2K9P4I3-F1
#
_cell.length_a   1.000
_cell.length_b   1.000
_cell.length_c   1.000
_cell.angle_alpha   90.00
_cell.angle_beta   90.00
_cell.angle_gamma   90.00
#
_symmetry.space_group_name_H-M   'P 1'
#
loop_
_entity.id
_entity.type
_entity.pdbx_description
1 polymer ?
#
loop_
_entity_poly.entity_id
_entity_poly.type
_entity_poly.pdbx_seq_one_letter_code
_entity_poly.pdbx_strand_id
1 'polypeptide(L)' 'MTKKLGRPTDNPKPHKLTVRLDDRGLEILDNYCRKNNITRMEGIRQGIYKLDDEK' A
#
# COMPACT_ATOMS: atom_id res chain seq x y z
N MET A 1 -22.31 -29.65 10.20
CA MET A 1 -22.21 -28.44 9.36
C MET A 1 -20.77 -27.92 9.44
N THR A 2 -19.92 -28.28 8.48
CA THR A 2 -18.51 -27.87 8.48
C THR A 2 -18.40 -26.48 7.85
N LYS A 3 -18.23 -25.47 8.70
CA LYS A 3 -17.99 -24.09 8.30
C LYS A 3 -16.65 -24.07 7.54
N LYS A 4 -16.68 -23.85 6.22
CA LYS A 4 -15.48 -23.70 5.38
C LYS A 4 -14.72 -22.48 5.89
N LEU A 5 -13.78 -22.69 6.81
CA LEU A 5 -12.87 -21.67 7.28
C LEU A 5 -11.97 -21.32 6.08
N GLY A 6 -12.28 -20.21 5.41
CA GLY A 6 -11.36 -19.63 4.42
C GLY A 6 -9.98 -19.39 5.06
N ARG A 7 -8.94 -19.30 4.23
CA ARG A 7 -7.54 -19.18 4.68
C ARG A 7 -7.45 -18.12 5.80
N PRO A 8 -7.10 -18.50 7.04
CA PRO A 8 -6.96 -17.53 8.12
C PRO A 8 -5.77 -16.63 7.79
N THR A 9 -6.05 -15.47 7.24
CA THR A 9 -5.05 -14.43 7.02
C THR A 9 -5.23 -13.45 8.16
N ASP A 10 -4.28 -13.46 9.09
CA ASP A 10 -4.29 -12.66 10.33
C ASP A 10 -4.33 -11.15 10.07
N ASN A 11 -3.83 -10.72 8.90
CA ASN A 11 -3.89 -9.34 8.45
C ASN A 11 -4.65 -9.24 7.13
N PRO A 12 -6.00 -9.27 7.16
CA PRO A 12 -6.77 -9.00 5.96
C PRO A 12 -6.37 -7.59 5.47
N LYS A 13 -6.06 -7.46 4.18
CA LYS A 13 -5.96 -6.18 3.49
C LYS A 13 -7.32 -5.94 2.81
N PRO A 14 -8.41 -5.64 3.54
CA PRO A 14 -9.76 -5.65 2.98
C PRO A 14 -9.98 -4.52 1.97
N HIS A 15 -9.18 -3.45 2.05
CA HIS A 15 -9.32 -2.27 1.21
C HIS A 15 -8.43 -2.38 -0.02
N LYS A 16 -9.05 -2.45 -1.20
CA LYS A 16 -8.39 -2.30 -2.49
C LYS A 16 -8.36 -0.82 -2.86
N LEU A 17 -7.17 -0.27 -3.06
CA LEU A 17 -7.00 1.08 -3.62
C LEU A 17 -6.74 0.96 -5.13
N THR A 18 -7.53 1.65 -5.94
CA THR A 18 -7.28 1.82 -7.38
C THR A 18 -7.18 3.32 -7.63
N VAL A 19 -5.97 3.82 -7.90
CA VAL A 19 -5.70 5.25 -8.09
C VAL A 19 -5.07 5.48 -9.45
N ARG A 20 -5.48 6.54 -10.14
CA ARG A 20 -4.79 7.05 -11.32
C ARG A 20 -3.84 8.13 -10.86
N LEU A 21 -2.57 7.97 -11.21
CA LEU A 21 -1.51 8.93 -10.92
C LEU A 21 -1.06 9.53 -12.24
N ASP A 22 -0.71 10.80 -12.19
CA ASP A 22 0.03 11.47 -13.26
C ASP A 22 1.49 10.97 -13.29
N ASP A 23 2.18 11.12 -14.43
CA ASP A 23 3.56 10.67 -14.62
C ASP A 23 4.49 11.17 -13.50
N ARG A 24 4.33 12.44 -13.09
CA ARG A 24 5.12 13.00 -11.99
C ARG A 24 4.87 12.30 -10.64
N GLY A 25 3.63 11.95 -10.36
CA GLY A 25 3.27 11.23 -9.13
C GLY A 25 3.83 9.80 -9.12
N LEU A 26 3.84 9.15 -10.29
CA LEU A 26 4.45 7.84 -10.46
C LEU A 26 5.97 7.89 -10.26
N GLU A 27 6.64 8.90 -10.80
CA GLU A 27 8.09 9.08 -10.67
C GLU A 27 8.51 9.29 -9.20
N ILE A 28 7.79 10.13 -8.47
CA ILE A 28 8.04 10.35 -7.03
C ILE A 28 7.89 9.04 -6.25
N LEU A 29 6.82 8.29 -6.51
CA LEU A 29 6.57 7.01 -5.86
C LEU A 29 7.67 5.99 -6.21
N ASP A 30 8.04 5.87 -7.48
CA ASP A 30 9.06 4.93 -7.94
C ASP A 30 10.42 5.25 -7.34
N ASN A 31 10.79 6.53 -7.30
CA ASN A 31 12.04 6.99 -6.70
C ASN A 31 12.07 6.73 -5.19
N TYR A 32 10.96 6.98 -4.49
CA TYR A 32 10.81 6.65 -3.07
C TYR A 32 10.92 5.14 -2.83
N CYS A 33 10.25 4.33 -3.64
CA CYS A 33 10.32 2.87 -3.55
C CYS A 33 11.72 2.33 -3.81
N ARG A 34 12.43 2.85 -4.83
CA ARG A 34 13.82 2.47 -5.12
C ARG A 34 14.75 2.82 -3.97
N LYS A 35 14.65 4.03 -3.44
CA LYS A 35 15.50 4.51 -2.33
C LYS A 35 15.34 3.65 -1.07
N ASN A 36 14.13 3.21 -0.77
CA ASN A 36 13.82 2.41 0.43
C ASN A 36 13.82 0.90 0.16
N ASN A 37 14.05 0.47 -1.08
CA ASN A 37 13.97 -0.93 -1.52
C ASN A 37 12.63 -1.61 -1.16
N ILE A 38 11.52 -0.88 -1.32
CA ILE A 38 10.17 -1.36 -1.00
C ILE A 38 9.28 -1.45 -2.24
N THR A 39 8.22 -2.26 -2.16
CA THR A 39 7.24 -2.36 -3.24
C THR A 39 6.41 -1.08 -3.36
N ARG A 40 5.84 -0.82 -4.56
CA ARG A 40 4.94 0.32 -4.79
C ARG A 40 3.76 0.34 -3.82
N MET A 41 3.20 -0.82 -3.47
CA MET A 41 2.13 -0.92 -2.48
C MET A 41 2.58 -0.47 -1.09
N GLU A 42 3.76 -0.88 -0.65
CA GLU A 42 4.30 -0.47 0.64
C GLU A 42 4.69 1.00 0.63
N GLY A 43 5.23 1.50 -0.48
CA GLY A 43 5.52 2.92 -0.67
C GLY A 43 4.28 3.81 -0.55
N ILE A 44 3.16 3.42 -1.17
CA ILE A 44 1.89 4.14 -1.04
C ILE A 44 1.40 4.12 0.42
N ARG A 45 1.47 2.98 1.11
CA ARG A 45 1.09 2.86 2.52
C ARG A 45 1.92 3.76 3.41
N GLN A 46 3.24 3.67 3.30
CA GLN A 46 4.17 4.51 4.04
C GLN A 46 3.96 5.99 3.74
N GLY A 47 3.66 6.35 2.49
CA GLY A 47 3.28 7.71 2.12
C GLY A 47 2.03 8.19 2.85
N ILE A 48 0.98 7.36 2.92
CA ILE A 48 -0.26 7.68 3.65
C ILE A 48 0.01 7.85 5.16
N TYR A 49 0.80 6.96 5.77
CA TYR A 49 1.15 7.08 7.19
C TYR A 49 2.01 8.32 7.48
N LYS A 50 2.90 8.71 6.57
CA LYS A 50 3.67 9.95 6.70
C LYS A 50 2.80 11.20 6.65
N LEU A 51 1.75 11.19 5.84
CA LEU A 51 0.77 12.29 5.81
C LEU A 51 -0.03 12.41 7.12
N ASP A 52 -0.17 11.31 7.86
CA ASP A 52 -0.81 11.29 9.19
C ASP A 52 0.15 11.77 10.30
N ASP A 53 1.44 11.43 10.19
CA ASP A 53 2.51 11.85 11.12
C ASP A 53 2.85 13.35 11.04
N GLU A 54 2.64 13.98 9.89
CA GLU A 54 2.80 15.44 9.70
C GLU A 54 1.63 16.26 10.28
N LYS A 55 0.80 15.68 11.15
CA LYS A 55 -0.41 16.31 11.70
C LYS A 55 -0.33 16.63 13.19
#